data_AF-A0A842QVE0-F1
#
_entry.id   AF-A0A842QVE0-F1
#
_cell.length_a   1.000
_cell.length_b   1.000
_cell.length_c   1.000
_cell.angle_alpha   90.00
_cell.angle_beta   90.00
_cell.angle_gamma   90.00
#
_symmetry.space_group_name_H-M   'P 1'
#
loop_
_entity.id
_entity.type
_entity.pdbx_description
1 polymer ?
#
loop_
_entity_poly.entity_id
_entity_poly.type
_entity_poly.pdbx_seq_one_letter_code
_entity_poly.pdbx_strand_id
1 'polypeptide(L)' 'MFHKLRVAFCCNTRTAEDEFNIEYEPEETIMHVMHGIEKAGWEYIHIEADENCYENLKKTRPDIVFNRAEGIRGES' A
#
# COMPACT_ATOMS: atom_id res chain seq x y z
N MET A 1 -8.80 16.73 20.47
CA MET A 1 -7.71 16.30 19.56
C MET A 1 -8.35 15.94 18.24
N PHE A 2 -7.88 16.50 17.12
CA PHE A 2 -8.35 16.05 15.81
C PHE A 2 -7.73 14.68 15.52
N HIS A 3 -8.56 13.72 15.14
CA HIS A 3 -8.08 12.42 14.65
C HIS A 3 -7.33 12.65 13.34
N LYS A 4 -6.07 12.20 13.28
CA LYS A 4 -5.27 12.28 12.07
C LYS A 4 -5.76 11.17 11.12
N LEU A 5 -6.16 11.54 9.90
CA LEU A 5 -6.64 10.58 8.90
C LEU A 5 -5.56 9.51 8.66
N ARG A 6 -5.97 8.24 8.64
CA ARG A 6 -5.11 7.08 8.43
C ARG A 6 -5.34 6.53 7.03
N VAL A 7 -4.32 6.62 6.19
CA VAL A 7 -4.41 6.26 4.77
C VAL A 7 -3.55 5.02 4.53
N ALA A 8 -4.20 3.94 4.12
CA ALA A 8 -3.50 2.74 3.68
C ALA A 8 -3.17 2.84 2.19
N PHE A 9 -1.94 2.51 1.83
CA PHE A 9 -1.55 2.20 0.45
C PHE A 9 -1.40 0.69 0.33
N CYS A 10 -2.27 0.07 -0.46
CA CYS A 10 -2.31 -1.36 -0.68
C CYS A 10 -1.75 -1.68 -2.06
N CYS A 11 -0.60 -2.35 -2.13
CA CYS A 11 0.07 -2.68 -3.39
C CYS A 11 0.90 -3.96 -3.26
N ASN A 12 1.25 -4.55 -4.40
CA ASN A 12 2.31 -5.57 -4.45
C ASN A 12 3.65 -4.86 -4.51
N THR A 13 4.59 -5.21 -3.62
CA THR A 13 5.92 -4.59 -3.60
C THR A 13 6.87 -5.30 -4.55
N ARG A 14 7.52 -4.56 -5.43
CA ARG A 14 8.49 -5.11 -6.37
C ARG A 14 9.76 -5.54 -5.63
N THR A 15 10.09 -6.83 -5.70
CA THR A 15 11.30 -7.38 -5.06
C THR A 15 12.33 -7.93 -6.06
N ALA A 16 11.96 -8.05 -7.34
CA ALA A 16 12.82 -8.52 -8.42
C ALA A 16 12.58 -7.73 -9.72
N GLU A 17 13.56 -7.75 -10.62
CA GLU A 17 13.47 -7.16 -11.97
C GLU A 17 13.18 -8.26 -13.02
N ASP A 18 12.12 -9.03 -12.80
CA ASP A 18 11.65 -10.02 -13.76
C ASP A 18 10.29 -9.60 -14.37
N GLU A 19 9.88 -10.32 -15.42
CA GLU A 19 8.63 -10.03 -16.14
C GLU A 19 7.39 -10.15 -15.25
N PHE A 20 7.43 -10.95 -14.17
CA PHE A 20 6.30 -11.11 -13.26
C PHE A 20 6.17 -9.94 -12.28
N ASN A 21 7.31 -9.40 -11.85
CA ASN A 21 7.37 -8.33 -10.85
C ASN A 21 7.29 -6.93 -11.47
N ILE A 22 7.23 -6.80 -12.81
CA ILE A 22 7.21 -5.49 -13.48
C ILE A 22 5.94 -4.68 -13.19
N GLU A 23 4.83 -5.36 -12.93
CA GLU A 23 3.54 -4.76 -12.57
C GLU A 23 3.48 -4.33 -11.10
N TYR A 24 4.42 -4.81 -10.27
CA TYR A 24 4.49 -4.45 -8.85
C TYR A 24 5.11 -3.06 -8.66
N GLU A 25 4.74 -2.42 -7.56
CA GLU A 25 5.17 -1.06 -7.27
C GLU A 25 6.65 -1.05 -6.82
N PRO A 26 7.51 -0.23 -7.46
CA PRO A 26 8.87 -0.02 -6.96
C PRO A 26 8.87 0.70 -5.61
N GLU A 27 9.93 0.46 -4.83
CA GLU A 27 10.19 1.16 -3.57
C GLU A 27 10.11 2.69 -3.73
N GLU A 28 10.63 3.23 -4.84
CA GLU A 28 10.57 4.66 -5.15
C GLU A 28 9.12 5.18 -5.22
N THR A 29 8.21 4.46 -5.88
CA THR A 29 6.79 4.85 -5.95
C THR A 29 6.16 4.80 -4.57
N ILE A 30 6.40 3.74 -3.80
CA ILE A 30 5.88 3.57 -2.44
C ILE A 30 6.36 4.73 -1.55
N MET A 31 7.63 5.11 -1.64
CA MET A 31 8.19 6.26 -0.92
C MET A 31 7.54 7.57 -1.34
N HIS A 32 7.32 7.81 -2.63
CA HIS A 32 6.65 9.03 -3.09
C HIS A 32 5.22 9.14 -2.58
N VAL A 33 4.47 8.04 -2.56
CA VAL A 33 3.10 7.98 -2.01
C VAL A 33 3.11 8.23 -0.51
N MET A 34 4.00 7.55 0.23
CA MET A 34 4.18 7.75 1.68
C MET A 34 4.45 9.23 1.99
N HIS A 35 5.47 9.83 1.36
CA HIS A 35 5.82 11.23 1.59
C HIS A 35 4.67 12.19 1.23
N GLY A 36 3.89 11.90 0.19
CA GLY A 36 2.71 12.70 -0.17
C GLY A 36 1.64 12.68 0.91
N ILE A 37 1.30 11.49 1.43
CA ILE A 37 0.34 11.30 2.52
C ILE A 37 0.81 12.00 3.81
N GLU A 38 2.08 11.82 4.17
CA GLU A 38 2.64 12.44 5.37
C GLU A 38 2.73 13.97 5.27
N LYS A 39 3.10 14.52 4.10
CA LYS A 39 3.10 15.97 3.84
C LYS A 39 1.69 16.58 3.90
N ALA A 40 0.66 15.81 3.56
CA ALA A 40 -0.74 16.22 3.75
C ALA A 40 -1.18 16.23 5.23
N GLY A 41 -0.31 15.80 6.15
CA GLY A 41 -0.59 15.73 7.57
C GLY A 41 -1.40 14.48 7.95
N TRP A 42 -1.34 13.41 7.16
CA TRP A 42 -2.03 12.13 7.40
C TRP A 42 -1.05 11.03 7.83
N GLU A 43 -1.56 9.95 8.40
CA GLU A 43 -0.78 8.77 8.80
C GLU A 43 -0.74 7.80 7.62
N TYR A 44 0.47 7.37 7.24
CA TYR A 44 0.69 6.38 6.21
C TYR A 44 0.68 4.97 6.80
N ILE A 45 0.00 4.05 6.13
CA ILE A 45 0.00 2.62 6.46
C ILE A 45 0.31 1.85 5.17
N HIS A 46 1.39 1.09 5.18
CA HIS A 46 1.67 0.16 4.08
C HIS A 46 0.91 -1.15 4.30
N ILE A 47 0.24 -1.64 3.26
CA ILE A 47 -0.42 -2.94 3.24
C ILE A 47 0.07 -3.70 2.02
N GLU A 48 0.79 -4.80 2.24
CA GLU A 48 1.17 -5.68 1.14
C GLU A 48 -0.08 -6.39 0.59
N ALA A 49 -0.19 -6.47 -0.73
CA ALA A 49 -1.25 -7.18 -1.45
C ALA A 49 -0.98 -8.69 -1.51
N ASP A 50 -0.77 -9.30 -0.35
CA ASP A 50 -0.58 -10.74 -0.17
C ASP A 50 -1.85 -11.43 0.36
N GLU A 51 -1.75 -12.72 0.70
CA GLU A 51 -2.83 -13.50 1.29
C GLU A 51 -3.34 -12.93 2.65
N ASN A 52 -2.55 -12.08 3.31
CA ASN A 52 -2.87 -11.46 4.59
C ASN A 52 -3.47 -10.05 4.43
N CYS A 53 -3.54 -9.49 3.22
CA CYS A 53 -3.99 -8.13 2.95
C CYS A 53 -5.30 -7.77 3.68
N TYR A 54 -6.34 -8.61 3.54
CA TYR A 54 -7.64 -8.37 4.17
C TYR A 54 -7.58 -8.39 5.70
N GLU A 55 -6.80 -9.29 6.29
CA GLU A 55 -6.63 -9.35 7.75
C GLU A 55 -5.81 -8.16 8.26
N ASN A 56 -4.81 -7.71 7.50
CA ASN A 56 -4.04 -6.51 7.80
C ASN A 56 -4.91 -5.26 7.72
N LEU A 57 -5.81 -5.14 6.74
CA LEU A 57 -6.78 -4.05 6.65
C LEU A 57 -7.77 -4.05 7.83
N LYS A 58 -8.29 -5.23 8.23
CA LYS A 58 -9.15 -5.35 9.41
C LYS A 58 -8.45 -4.97 10.71
N LYS A 59 -7.18 -5.36 10.88
CA LYS A 59 -6.37 -5.04 12.07
C LYS A 59 -6.00 -3.56 12.11
N THR A 60 -5.55 -3.03 10.98
CA THR A 60 -5.05 -1.65 10.91
C THR A 60 -6.19 -0.63 10.89
N ARG A 61 -7.37 -0.96 10.35
CA ARG A 61 -8.54 -0.07 10.26
C ARG A 61 -8.20 1.34 9.73
N PRO A 62 -7.66 1.45 8.50
CA PRO A 62 -7.46 2.75 7.87
C PRO A 62 -8.81 3.45 7.61
N ASP A 63 -8.78 4.76 7.52
CA ASP A 63 -9.95 5.58 7.15
C ASP A 63 -10.18 5.55 5.63
N ILE A 64 -9.09 5.49 4.85
CA ILE A 64 -9.09 5.43 3.37
C ILE A 64 -8.05 4.40 2.91
N VAL A 65 -8.36 3.68 1.83
CA VAL A 65 -7.41 2.78 1.14
C VAL A 65 -7.19 3.28 -0.27
N PHE A 66 -5.94 3.55 -0.63
CA PHE A 66 -5.49 3.68 -2.02
C PHE A 66 -5.08 2.29 -2.50
N ASN A 67 -5.91 1.70 -3.36
CA ASN A 67 -5.69 0.36 -3.87
C ASN A 67 -4.93 0.39 -5.21
N ARG A 68 -3.75 -0.23 -5.21
CA ARG A 68 -2.87 -0.52 -6.34
C ARG A 68 -2.41 -1.99 -6.31
N ALA A 69 -3.24 -2.87 -5.74
CA ALA A 69 -2.99 -4.30 -5.75
C ALA A 69 -3.26 -4.89 -7.14
N GLU A 70 -2.39 -5.79 -7.59
CA GLU A 70 -2.52 -6.62 -8.79
C GLU A 70 -2.97 -8.05 -8.42
N GLY A 71 -3.50 -8.26 -7.21
CA GLY A 71 -3.98 -9.57 -6.76
C GLY A 71 -2.89 -10.39 -6.07
N ILE A 72 -3.24 -11.63 -5.70
CA ILE A 72 -2.30 -12.53 -5.04
C ILE A 72 -1.30 -12.99 -6.10
N ARG A 73 -0.06 -12.49 -6.01
CA ARG A 73 1.03 -12.77 -6.98
C ARG A 73 0.79 -12.22 -8.40
N GLY A 74 0.08 -11.10 -8.54
CA GLY A 74 -0.21 -10.51 -9.86
C GLY A 74 -1.32 -11.24 -10.64
N GLU A 75 -2.05 -12.15 -9.99
CA GLU A 75 -3.23 -12.78 -10.55
C GLU A 75 -4.44 -11.86 -10.35
N SER A 76 -4.70 -10.96 -11.31
CA SER A 76 -5.91 -10.10 -11.38
C SER A 76 -6.80 -10.37 -12.58
#